data_AF-A0A3D0K0F4-F1
#
_entry.id   AF-A0A3D0K0F4-F1
#
_cell.length_a   1.000
_cell.length_b   1.000
_cell.length_c   1.000
_cell.angle_alpha   90.00
_cell.angle_beta   90.00
_cell.angle_gamma   90.00
#
_symmetry.space_group_name_H-M   'P 1'
#
loop_
_entity.id
_entity.type
_entity.pdbx_description
1 polymer ?
#
loop_
_entity_poly.entity_id
_entity_poly.type
_entity_poly.pdbx_seq_one_letter_code
_entity_poly.pdbx_strand_id
1 'polypeptide(L)'
;MKVEFISKDEVAELLRSHGIDQSSQDEEHVYCSMSDEVAVSHCHLSIEGSEIEPRSGAKVVEIAEADVVGVIDSILHKLHHNQIILIPVGKWRSIFDVVAFSLASNEEWQAIDAAASVELNTRDPLLAESGDLHLLCDLVRALMQDSDQPDQGITMITAGVPVALELVPAGGVRMSFGNQAVAEEIAEVCSG
;
A
#
# COMPACT_ATOMS: atom_id res chain seq x y z
N MET A 1 1.70 11.63 -18.29
CA MET A 1 2.01 10.33 -17.65
C MET A 1 0.72 9.90 -16.96
N LYS A 2 0.37 8.61 -16.99
CA LYS A 2 -1.01 8.19 -16.73
C LYS A 2 -1.02 6.99 -15.80
N VAL A 3 -1.39 7.25 -14.54
CA VAL A 3 -1.87 6.21 -13.63
C VAL A 3 -3.09 5.54 -14.27
N GLU A 4 -3.13 4.21 -14.29
CA GLU A 4 -4.19 3.46 -14.96
C GLU A 4 -4.61 2.19 -14.21
N PHE A 5 -5.89 1.87 -14.29
CA PHE A 5 -6.38 0.59 -13.80
C PHE A 5 -5.99 -0.53 -14.76
N ILE A 6 -5.47 -1.61 -14.19
CA ILE A 6 -5.10 -2.84 -14.90
C ILE A 6 -5.92 -4.01 -14.35
N SER A 7 -6.06 -5.07 -15.12
CA SER A 7 -6.86 -6.21 -14.71
C SER A 7 -6.15 -7.02 -13.60
N LYS A 8 -6.92 -7.65 -12.73
CA LYS A 8 -6.38 -8.56 -11.70
C LYS A 8 -5.56 -9.70 -12.31
N ASP A 9 -5.99 -10.20 -13.47
CA ASP A 9 -5.32 -11.30 -14.15
C ASP A 9 -3.92 -10.91 -14.63
N GLU A 10 -3.74 -9.67 -15.11
CA GLU A 10 -2.43 -9.13 -15.52
C GLU A 10 -1.46 -9.04 -14.33
N VAL A 11 -1.96 -8.72 -13.14
CA VAL A 11 -1.13 -8.58 -11.94
C VAL A 11 -0.88 -9.93 -11.25
N ALA A 12 -1.78 -10.90 -11.38
CA ALA A 12 -1.69 -12.18 -10.67
C ALA A 12 -0.38 -12.95 -10.96
N GLU A 13 0.09 -12.93 -12.21
CA GLU A 13 1.37 -13.56 -12.57
C GLU A 13 2.56 -12.83 -11.94
N LEU A 14 2.53 -11.50 -11.93
CA LEU A 14 3.55 -10.68 -11.30
C LEU A 14 3.63 -10.95 -9.79
N LEU A 15 2.49 -10.97 -9.07
CA LEU A 15 2.48 -11.25 -7.63
C LEU A 15 3.08 -12.62 -7.34
N ARG A 16 2.65 -13.64 -8.07
CA ARG A 16 3.14 -15.01 -7.89
C ARG A 16 4.65 -15.13 -8.15
N SER A 17 5.15 -14.47 -9.19
CA SER A 17 6.60 -14.45 -9.48
C SER A 17 7.43 -13.75 -8.41
N HIS A 18 6.84 -12.80 -7.68
CA HIS A 18 7.45 -12.14 -6.53
C HIS A 18 7.23 -12.88 -5.21
N GLY A 19 6.50 -14.00 -5.21
CA GLY A 19 6.15 -14.75 -4.00
C GLY A 19 5.14 -14.02 -3.11
N ILE A 20 4.31 -13.15 -3.68
CA ILE A 20 3.23 -12.45 -2.99
C ILE A 20 1.94 -13.27 -3.13
N ASP A 21 1.37 -13.63 -2.00
CA ASP A 21 0.06 -14.27 -1.89
C ASP A 21 -1.03 -13.23 -1.66
N GLN A 22 -2.20 -13.54 -2.22
CA GLN A 22 -3.45 -12.86 -1.91
C GLN A 22 -4.26 -13.74 -0.98
N SER A 23 -4.69 -13.18 0.14
CA SER A 23 -5.55 -13.86 1.12
C SER A 23 -6.83 -13.06 1.33
N SER A 24 -7.93 -13.78 1.51
CA SER A 24 -9.23 -13.20 1.85
C SER A 24 -9.72 -13.83 3.13
N GLN A 25 -10.06 -12.98 4.10
CA GLN A 25 -10.67 -13.42 5.35
C GLN A 25 -12.21 -13.46 5.24
N ASP A 26 -12.76 -12.70 4.29
CA ASP A 26 -14.18 -12.63 3.94
C ASP A 26 -14.35 -12.27 2.45
N GLU A 27 -15.59 -12.04 2.02
CA GLU A 27 -15.93 -11.68 0.63
C GLU A 27 -15.59 -10.22 0.27
N GLU A 28 -15.29 -9.38 1.27
CA GLU A 28 -15.14 -7.94 1.15
C GLU A 28 -13.68 -7.45 1.28
N HIS A 29 -12.76 -8.29 1.74
CA HIS A 29 -11.37 -7.89 1.95
C HIS A 29 -10.37 -8.83 1.26
N VAL A 30 -9.40 -8.23 0.59
CA VAL A 30 -8.25 -8.92 -0.01
C VAL A 30 -6.97 -8.30 0.55
N TYR A 31 -6.14 -9.12 1.19
CA TYR A 31 -4.85 -8.71 1.73
C TYR A 31 -3.73 -9.34 0.91
N CYS A 32 -2.72 -8.54 0.57
CA CYS A 32 -1.53 -9.04 -0.13
C CYS A 32 -0.34 -9.06 0.83
N SER A 33 0.42 -10.14 0.80
CA SER A 33 1.70 -10.22 1.52
C SER A 33 2.61 -11.27 0.92
N MET A 34 3.90 -11.17 1.21
CA MET A 34 4.83 -12.26 0.93
C MET A 34 4.31 -13.58 1.54
N SER A 35 4.38 -14.65 0.75
CA SER A 35 3.99 -16.00 1.17
C SER A 35 4.88 -16.50 2.29
N ASP A 36 4.38 -17.34 3.19
CA ASP A 36 5.18 -17.89 4.30
C ASP A 36 6.38 -18.72 3.82
N GLU A 37 6.35 -19.22 2.58
CA GLU A 37 7.45 -19.98 1.97
C GLU A 37 8.62 -19.08 1.52
N VAL A 38 8.33 -17.79 1.24
CA VAL A 38 9.29 -16.82 0.68
C VAL A 38 9.57 -15.66 1.63
N ALA A 39 8.64 -15.34 2.53
CA ALA A 39 8.76 -14.28 3.50
C ALA A 39 9.93 -14.56 4.45
N VAL A 40 10.87 -13.63 4.47
CA VAL A 40 12.03 -13.71 5.36
C VAL A 40 11.89 -12.79 6.57
N SER A 41 11.03 -11.76 6.47
CA SER A 41 10.80 -10.80 7.54
C SER A 41 9.47 -10.06 7.38
N HIS A 42 8.89 -9.68 8.52
CA HIS A 42 7.75 -8.78 8.61
C HIS A 42 8.11 -7.59 9.50
N CYS A 43 7.60 -6.41 9.14
CA CYS A 43 7.74 -5.19 9.94
C CYS A 43 6.39 -4.49 10.04
N HIS A 44 6.09 -3.90 11.20
CA HIS A 44 4.90 -3.08 11.41
C HIS A 44 5.35 -1.72 11.96
N LEU A 45 5.17 -0.68 11.15
CA LEU A 45 5.25 0.71 11.58
C LEU A 45 3.93 1.06 12.25
N SER A 46 3.87 0.91 13.57
CA SER A 46 2.66 1.15 14.35
C SER A 46 2.57 2.62 14.70
N ILE A 47 1.45 3.26 14.36
CA ILE A 47 1.18 4.62 14.86
C ILE A 47 0.95 4.57 16.37
N GLU A 48 1.35 5.63 17.07
CA GLU A 48 1.17 5.76 18.51
C GLU A 48 -0.31 5.58 18.91
N GLY A 49 -0.57 4.74 19.91
CA GLY A 49 -1.93 4.47 20.39
C GLY A 49 -2.77 3.55 19.51
N SER A 50 -2.21 2.96 18.46
CA SER A 50 -2.91 1.96 17.64
C SER A 50 -3.26 0.70 18.45
N GLU A 51 -4.50 0.23 18.31
CA GLU A 51 -4.96 -1.06 18.85
C GLU A 51 -4.84 -2.20 17.82
N ILE A 52 -4.27 -1.92 16.64
CA ILE A 52 -4.16 -2.89 15.56
C ILE A 52 -3.07 -3.93 15.89
N GLU A 53 -3.47 -5.20 15.96
CA GLU A 53 -2.53 -6.30 16.21
C GLU A 53 -1.51 -6.45 15.06
N PRO A 54 -0.20 -6.50 15.35
CA PRO A 54 0.81 -6.80 14.35
C PRO A 54 0.70 -8.22 13.81
N ARG A 55 1.25 -8.45 12.61
CA ARG A 55 1.41 -9.81 12.08
C ARG A 55 2.33 -10.62 13.00
N SER A 56 2.04 -11.91 13.14
CA SER A 56 2.85 -12.82 13.96
C SER A 56 4.31 -12.78 13.52
N GLY A 57 5.23 -12.59 14.47
CA GLY A 57 6.67 -12.52 14.20
C GLY A 57 7.15 -11.19 13.58
N ALA A 58 6.28 -10.20 13.40
CA ALA A 58 6.68 -8.90 12.89
C ALA A 58 7.52 -8.11 13.89
N LYS A 59 8.58 -7.46 13.38
CA LYS A 59 9.28 -6.40 14.12
C LYS A 59 8.36 -5.18 14.19
N VAL A 60 8.05 -4.71 15.39
CA VAL A 60 7.23 -3.51 15.58
C VAL A 60 8.14 -2.31 15.81
N VAL A 61 7.87 -1.22 15.08
CA VAL A 61 8.52 0.07 15.25
C VAL A 61 7.41 1.09 15.45
N GLU A 62 7.42 1.79 16.57
CA GLU A 62 6.47 2.86 16.84
C GLU A 62 6.89 4.12 16.08
N ILE A 63 5.93 4.79 15.45
CA ILE A 63 6.15 6.01 14.67
C ILE A 63 5.03 7.02 14.94
N ALA A 64 5.35 8.31 14.90
CA ALA A 64 4.32 9.33 14.93
C ALA A 64 3.51 9.30 13.61
N GLU A 65 2.20 9.47 13.70
CA GLU A 65 1.32 9.47 12.52
C GLU A 65 1.77 10.49 11.45
N ALA A 66 2.26 11.65 11.89
CA ALA A 66 2.77 12.70 11.02
C ALA A 66 4.01 12.29 10.20
N ASP A 67 4.77 11.29 10.65
CA ASP A 67 6.02 10.85 10.02
C ASP A 67 5.79 9.69 9.01
N VAL A 68 4.63 9.03 9.05
CA VAL A 68 4.31 7.86 8.20
C VAL A 68 4.51 8.17 6.72
N VAL A 69 4.02 9.33 6.26
CA VAL A 69 4.13 9.72 4.85
C VAL A 69 5.59 9.90 4.44
N GLY A 70 6.41 10.54 5.28
CA GLY A 70 7.83 10.76 5.00
C GLY A 70 8.63 9.46 4.96
N VAL A 71 8.29 8.51 5.83
CA VAL A 71 8.90 7.17 5.80
C VAL A 71 8.49 6.39 4.56
N ILE A 72 7.21 6.41 4.16
CA ILE A 72 6.76 5.75 2.92
C ILE A 72 7.43 6.35 1.69
N ASP A 73 7.50 7.68 1.59
CA ASP A 73 8.22 8.38 0.52
C ASP A 73 9.68 7.92 0.43
N SER A 74 10.36 7.89 1.58
CA SER A 74 11.75 7.44 1.68
C SER A 74 11.93 5.98 1.28
N ILE A 75 10.99 5.09 1.65
CA ILE A 75 11.02 3.68 1.26
C ILE A 75 10.84 3.55 -0.25
N LEU A 76 9.83 4.19 -0.83
CA LEU A 76 9.54 4.12 -2.26
C LEU A 76 10.70 4.68 -3.10
N HIS A 77 11.34 5.75 -2.62
CA HIS A 77 12.56 6.29 -3.22
C HIS A 77 13.75 5.32 -3.14
N LYS A 78 14.01 4.74 -1.96
CA LYS A 78 15.15 3.84 -1.74
C LYS A 78 15.04 2.57 -2.56
N LEU A 79 13.83 2.09 -2.75
CA LEU A 79 13.60 0.89 -3.54
C LEU A 79 13.75 1.09 -5.08
N HIS A 80 14.04 2.30 -5.56
CA HIS A 80 14.38 2.61 -6.96
C HIS A 80 13.39 2.07 -8.00
N HIS A 81 12.09 2.14 -7.71
CA HIS A 81 11.07 1.49 -8.54
C HIS A 81 10.58 2.32 -9.71
N ASN A 82 10.41 1.65 -10.85
CA ASN A 82 9.78 2.24 -12.04
C ASN A 82 8.25 2.15 -11.99
N GLN A 83 7.70 1.15 -11.29
CA GLN A 83 6.26 0.87 -11.25
C GLN A 83 5.83 0.39 -9.86
N ILE A 84 4.71 0.94 -9.40
CA ILE A 84 4.07 0.66 -8.13
C ILE A 84 2.62 0.26 -8.43
N ILE A 85 2.20 -0.87 -7.88
CA ILE A 85 0.85 -1.41 -8.05
C ILE A 85 0.11 -1.22 -6.73
N LEU A 86 -1.03 -0.55 -6.80
CA LEU A 86 -1.92 -0.34 -5.67
C LEU A 86 -3.09 -1.30 -5.78
N ILE A 87 -3.33 -2.06 -4.72
CA ILE A 87 -4.46 -2.98 -4.61
C ILE A 87 -5.28 -2.55 -3.40
N PRO A 88 -6.56 -2.17 -3.55
CA PRO A 88 -7.39 -1.82 -2.41
C PRO A 88 -7.70 -3.09 -1.61
N VAL A 89 -7.72 -2.98 -0.29
CA VAL A 89 -8.15 -4.07 0.59
C VAL A 89 -9.64 -4.33 0.37
N GLY A 90 -10.44 -3.27 0.45
CA GLY A 90 -11.84 -3.26 0.05
C GLY A 90 -12.03 -3.07 -1.46
N LYS A 91 -13.13 -2.41 -1.83
CA LYS A 91 -13.36 -1.92 -3.20
C LYS A 91 -12.85 -0.50 -3.33
N TRP A 92 -12.51 -0.06 -4.54
CA TRP A 92 -12.05 1.32 -4.78
C TRP A 92 -13.03 2.38 -4.26
N ARG A 93 -14.34 2.15 -4.33
CA ARG A 93 -15.33 3.10 -3.79
C ARG A 93 -15.02 3.54 -2.36
N SER A 94 -14.65 2.62 -1.45
CA SER A 94 -14.35 2.96 -0.06
C SER A 94 -13.15 3.90 0.05
N ILE A 95 -12.13 3.70 -0.79
CA ILE A 95 -10.96 4.57 -0.89
C ILE A 95 -11.34 5.94 -1.46
N PHE A 96 -12.06 5.98 -2.58
CA PHE A 96 -12.46 7.22 -3.22
C PHE A 96 -13.35 8.08 -2.32
N ASP A 97 -14.31 7.45 -1.64
CA ASP A 97 -15.22 8.14 -0.74
C ASP A 97 -14.47 8.76 0.46
N VAL A 98 -13.50 8.05 1.03
CA VAL A 98 -12.78 8.52 2.22
C VAL A 98 -11.80 9.65 1.91
N VAL A 99 -11.11 9.60 0.76
CA VAL A 99 -10.12 10.63 0.38
C VAL A 99 -10.72 11.79 -0.40
N ALA A 100 -12.02 11.75 -0.72
CA ALA A 100 -12.68 12.70 -1.61
C ALA A 100 -12.47 14.16 -1.21
N PHE A 101 -12.55 14.47 0.09
CA PHE A 101 -12.36 15.83 0.59
C PHE A 101 -10.88 16.25 0.55
N SER A 102 -10.00 15.39 1.07
CA SER A 102 -8.57 15.69 1.20
C SER A 102 -7.86 15.79 -0.16
N LEU A 103 -8.32 15.05 -1.17
CA LEU A 103 -7.80 15.10 -2.54
C LEU A 103 -8.65 15.95 -3.49
N ALA A 104 -9.64 16.70 -2.98
CA ALA A 104 -10.53 17.52 -3.80
C ALA A 104 -9.80 18.58 -4.65
N SER A 105 -8.59 18.99 -4.28
CA SER A 105 -7.79 19.96 -5.04
C SER A 105 -6.63 19.33 -5.82
N ASN A 106 -6.46 18.01 -5.78
CA ASN A 106 -5.41 17.32 -6.51
C ASN A 106 -5.91 16.99 -7.93
N GLU A 107 -5.40 17.72 -8.93
CA GLU A 107 -5.85 17.60 -10.33
C GLU A 107 -5.61 16.20 -10.92
N GLU A 108 -4.55 15.52 -10.50
CA GLU A 108 -4.22 14.17 -10.97
C GLU A 108 -5.18 13.14 -10.38
N TRP A 109 -5.49 13.24 -9.09
CA TRP A 109 -6.51 12.42 -8.47
C TRP A 109 -7.90 12.63 -9.09
N GLN A 110 -8.28 13.88 -9.35
CA GLN A 110 -9.53 14.20 -10.04
C GLN A 110 -9.61 13.55 -11.43
N ALA A 111 -8.48 13.48 -12.15
CA ALA A 111 -8.43 12.83 -13.45
C ALA A 111 -8.66 11.31 -13.34
N ILE A 112 -8.15 10.68 -12.28
CA ILE A 112 -8.40 9.26 -11.98
C ILE A 112 -9.87 9.06 -11.58
N ASP A 113 -10.40 9.88 -10.67
CA ASP A 113 -11.80 9.83 -10.22
C ASP A 113 -12.78 9.94 -11.38
N ALA A 114 -12.56 10.92 -12.27
CA ALA A 114 -13.37 11.09 -13.46
C ALA A 114 -13.34 9.88 -14.41
N ALA A 115 -12.28 9.07 -14.37
CA ALA A 115 -12.11 7.88 -15.20
C ALA A 115 -12.61 6.58 -14.52
N ALA A 116 -12.63 6.51 -13.20
CA ALA A 116 -12.77 5.27 -12.41
C ALA A 116 -14.18 4.67 -12.35
N SER A 117 -15.08 4.97 -13.28
CA SER A 117 -16.52 4.67 -13.15
C SER A 117 -16.85 3.18 -12.93
N VAL A 118 -16.17 2.28 -13.62
CA VAL A 118 -16.41 0.83 -13.52
C VAL A 118 -15.65 0.26 -12.32
N GLU A 119 -14.44 0.76 -12.13
CA GLU A 119 -13.42 0.26 -11.23
C GLU A 119 -13.77 0.52 -9.76
N LEU A 120 -14.60 1.55 -9.47
CA LEU A 120 -15.12 1.83 -8.13
C LEU A 120 -15.74 0.61 -7.44
N ASN A 121 -16.37 -0.31 -8.18
CA ASN A 121 -17.00 -1.51 -7.61
C ASN A 121 -16.12 -2.77 -7.68
N THR A 122 -14.87 -2.60 -8.12
CA THR A 122 -13.90 -3.69 -8.31
C THR A 122 -12.75 -3.55 -7.32
N ARG A 123 -11.77 -4.44 -7.47
CA ARG A 123 -10.45 -4.33 -6.81
C ARG A 123 -9.35 -4.38 -7.86
N ASP A 124 -9.66 -3.92 -9.07
CA ASP A 124 -8.73 -3.95 -10.20
C ASP A 124 -7.54 -3.06 -9.85
N PRO A 125 -6.28 -3.56 -9.91
CA PRO A 125 -5.16 -2.80 -9.41
C PRO A 125 -4.94 -1.48 -10.16
N LEU A 126 -4.43 -0.48 -9.46
CA LEU A 126 -4.03 0.80 -10.05
C LEU A 126 -2.51 0.79 -10.23
N LEU A 127 -2.05 0.90 -11.47
CA LEU A 127 -0.64 0.98 -11.82
C LEU A 127 -0.20 2.44 -11.82
N ALA A 128 0.82 2.74 -11.03
CA ALA A 128 1.49 4.04 -10.96
C ALA A 128 2.96 3.88 -11.38
N GLU A 129 3.54 4.93 -11.93
CA GLU A 129 4.95 5.01 -12.29
C GLU A 129 5.75 5.83 -11.28
N SER A 130 7.07 5.79 -11.39
CA SER A 130 7.98 6.53 -10.50
C SER A 130 7.72 8.04 -10.46
N GLY A 131 7.23 8.62 -11.55
CA GLY A 131 6.92 10.04 -11.60
C GLY A 131 5.59 10.41 -10.93
N ASP A 132 4.78 9.44 -10.51
CA ASP A 132 3.50 9.64 -9.81
C ASP A 132 3.67 9.61 -8.29
N LEU A 133 4.91 9.58 -7.78
CA LEU A 133 5.20 9.41 -6.36
C LEU A 133 4.57 10.50 -5.48
N HIS A 134 4.50 11.75 -5.96
CA HIS A 134 3.84 12.85 -5.25
C HIS A 134 2.34 12.57 -5.05
N LEU A 135 1.66 12.05 -6.07
CA LEU A 135 0.26 11.62 -5.98
C LEU A 135 0.09 10.47 -4.98
N LEU A 136 0.99 9.49 -5.01
CA LEU A 136 0.97 8.38 -4.05
C LEU A 136 1.16 8.88 -2.61
N CYS A 137 2.08 9.81 -2.38
CA CYS A 137 2.30 10.41 -1.06
C CYS A 137 1.10 11.25 -0.60
N ASP A 138 0.43 11.96 -1.51
CA ASP A 138 -0.82 12.67 -1.20
C ASP A 138 -1.95 11.69 -0.85
N LEU A 139 -2.07 10.58 -1.58
CA LEU A 139 -3.03 9.51 -1.29
C LEU A 139 -2.77 8.86 0.07
N VAL A 140 -1.51 8.49 0.35
CA VAL A 140 -1.11 7.93 1.65
C VAL A 140 -1.45 8.92 2.77
N ARG A 141 -1.16 10.22 2.57
CA ARG A 141 -1.48 11.25 3.57
C ARG A 141 -2.98 11.34 3.83
N ALA A 142 -3.79 11.39 2.78
CA ALA A 142 -5.24 11.43 2.91
C ALA A 142 -5.77 10.18 3.63
N LEU A 143 -5.30 8.99 3.25
CA LEU A 143 -5.71 7.74 3.90
C LEU A 143 -5.30 7.70 5.37
N MET A 144 -4.09 8.12 5.72
CA MET A 144 -3.67 8.15 7.12
C MET A 144 -4.54 9.08 7.98
N GLN A 145 -5.03 10.18 7.41
CA GLN A 145 -5.84 11.17 8.11
C GLN A 145 -7.31 10.79 8.20
N ASP A 146 -7.86 10.21 7.13
CA ASP A 146 -9.30 10.07 6.95
C ASP A 146 -9.81 8.63 7.11
N SER A 147 -8.93 7.62 7.02
CA SER A 147 -9.35 6.21 7.08
C SER A 147 -9.51 5.65 8.48
N ASP A 148 -10.64 4.96 8.70
CA ASP A 148 -10.98 4.32 9.98
C ASP A 148 -11.60 2.93 9.83
N GLN A 149 -11.92 2.49 8.60
CA GLN A 149 -12.49 1.18 8.33
C GLN A 149 -11.49 0.24 7.64
N PRO A 150 -11.51 -1.08 7.92
CA PRO A 150 -10.59 -2.04 7.30
C PRO A 150 -10.60 -2.08 5.77
N ASP A 151 -11.74 -1.78 5.14
CA ASP A 151 -11.90 -1.78 3.68
C ASP A 151 -11.26 -0.57 2.99
N GLN A 152 -10.81 0.42 3.77
CA GLN A 152 -10.12 1.63 3.31
C GLN A 152 -8.58 1.46 3.29
N GLY A 153 -8.07 0.24 3.50
CA GLY A 153 -6.64 -0.05 3.35
C GLY A 153 -6.21 -0.16 1.89
N ILE A 154 -4.91 0.07 1.65
CA ILE A 154 -4.28 -0.16 0.33
C ILE A 154 -3.00 -0.97 0.53
N THR A 155 -2.80 -1.98 -0.32
CA THR A 155 -1.49 -2.63 -0.46
C THR A 155 -0.75 -2.05 -1.67
N MET A 156 0.44 -1.52 -1.44
CA MET A 156 1.39 -1.08 -2.44
C MET A 156 2.42 -2.18 -2.67
N ILE A 157 2.58 -2.58 -3.93
CA ILE A 157 3.46 -3.64 -4.36
C ILE A 157 4.38 -3.08 -5.42
N THR A 158 5.65 -3.43 -5.33
CA THR A 158 6.64 -2.90 -6.25
C THR A 158 7.00 -3.95 -7.28
N ALA A 159 6.97 -3.59 -8.57
CA ALA A 159 7.04 -4.57 -9.65
C ALA A 159 8.43 -5.22 -9.85
N GLY A 160 9.46 -4.76 -9.11
CA GLY A 160 10.84 -5.21 -9.29
C GLY A 160 11.54 -5.68 -8.03
N VAL A 161 10.91 -5.59 -6.85
CA VAL A 161 11.49 -6.03 -5.58
C VAL A 161 10.39 -6.76 -4.80
N PRO A 162 10.69 -7.92 -4.17
CA PRO A 162 9.69 -8.70 -3.43
C PRO A 162 9.34 -8.04 -2.10
N VAL A 163 8.54 -6.97 -2.15
CA VAL A 163 7.99 -6.25 -1.00
C VAL A 163 6.52 -5.94 -1.21
N ALA A 164 5.72 -6.17 -0.17
CA ALA A 164 4.36 -5.66 -0.07
C ALA A 164 4.23 -4.74 1.15
N LEU A 165 3.70 -3.54 0.93
CA LEU A 165 3.44 -2.52 1.95
C LEU A 165 1.93 -2.30 2.06
N GLU A 166 1.34 -2.64 3.18
CA GLU A 166 -0.08 -2.49 3.47
C GLU A 166 -0.27 -1.26 4.36
N LEU A 167 -0.96 -0.23 3.86
CA LEU A 167 -1.50 0.85 4.66
C LEU A 167 -2.69 0.32 5.43
N VAL A 168 -2.57 0.31 6.76
CA VAL A 168 -3.61 -0.19 7.66
C VAL A 168 -4.32 1.01 8.28
N PRO A 169 -5.63 1.19 8.01
CA PRO A 169 -6.44 2.24 8.62
C PRO A 169 -6.31 2.24 10.15
N ALA A 170 -6.04 3.40 10.75
CA ALA A 170 -5.70 3.57 12.17
C ALA A 170 -4.57 2.66 12.72
N GLY A 171 -3.79 2.03 11.84
CA GLY A 171 -2.78 1.01 12.16
C GLY A 171 -1.37 1.34 11.74
N GLY A 172 -1.18 2.31 10.84
CA GLY A 172 0.11 2.64 10.23
C GLY A 172 0.39 1.74 9.03
N VAL A 173 1.57 1.10 8.99
CA VAL A 173 2.02 0.35 7.81
C VAL A 173 2.53 -1.02 8.18
N ARG A 174 2.01 -2.06 7.54
CA ARG A 174 2.56 -3.42 7.60
C ARG A 174 3.38 -3.70 6.36
N MET A 175 4.55 -4.29 6.55
CA MET A 175 5.46 -4.64 5.48
C MET A 175 5.83 -6.10 5.56
N SER A 176 5.94 -6.74 4.39
CA SER A 176 6.45 -8.10 4.25
C SER A 176 7.51 -8.13 3.18
N PHE A 177 8.62 -8.82 3.46
CA PHE A 177 9.82 -8.83 2.62
C PHE A 177 10.15 -10.27 2.19
N GLY A 178 10.38 -10.47 0.90
CA GLY A 178 10.91 -11.72 0.35
C GLY A 178 12.43 -11.79 0.28
N ASN A 179 13.12 -10.70 0.66
CA ASN A 179 14.58 -10.62 0.63
C ASN A 179 15.09 -9.90 1.89
N GLN A 180 16.05 -10.54 2.58
CA GLN A 180 16.59 -10.06 3.85
C GLN A 180 17.38 -8.76 3.65
N ALA A 181 18.10 -8.64 2.53
CA ALA A 181 18.84 -7.42 2.21
C ALA A 181 17.90 -6.22 2.06
N VAL A 182 16.72 -6.43 1.45
CA VAL A 182 15.71 -5.39 1.29
C VAL A 182 15.07 -5.02 2.64
N ALA A 183 14.81 -6.03 3.48
CA ALA A 183 14.29 -5.81 4.84
C ALA A 183 15.25 -4.97 5.69
N GLU A 184 16.55 -5.26 5.61
CA GLU A 184 17.60 -4.50 6.30
C GLU A 184 17.73 -3.08 5.76
N GLU A 185 17.72 -2.95 4.44
CA GLU A 185 17.77 -1.66 3.75
C GLU A 185 16.61 -0.74 4.15
N ILE A 186 15.38 -1.26 4.21
CA ILE A 186 14.20 -0.50 4.65
C ILE A 186 14.23 -0.23 6.16
N ALA A 187 14.72 -1.17 6.97
CA ALA A 187 14.81 -0.97 8.41
C ALA A 187 15.68 0.24 8.79
N GLU A 188 16.72 0.56 8.01
CA GLU A 188 17.53 1.78 8.19
C GLU A 188 16.70 3.06 8.00
N VAL A 189 15.76 3.05 7.06
CA VAL A 189 14.87 4.19 6.78
C VAL A 189 13.84 4.35 7.89
N CYS A 190 13.33 3.24 8.43
CA CYS A 190 12.33 3.27 9.49
C CYS A 190 12.88 3.59 10.89
N SER A 191 14.21 3.68 11.06
CA SER A 191 14.87 3.87 12.36
C SER A 191 15.77 5.10 12.45
N GLY A 192 15.88 5.87 11.36
CA GLY A 192 16.59 7.15 11.31
C GLY A 192 15.66 8.33 11.41
#